data_AF-A0A6A5JWJ5-F1
#
_entry.id   AF-A0A6A5JWJ5-F1
#
_cell.length_a   1.000
_cell.length_b   1.000
_cell.length_c   1.000
_cell.angle_alpha   90.00
_cell.angle_beta   90.00
_cell.angle_gamma   90.00
#
_symmetry.space_group_name_H-M   'P 1'
#
loop_
_entity.id
_entity.type
_entity.pdbx_description
1 polymer ?
#
loop_
_entity_poly.entity_id
_entity_poly.type
_entity_poly.pdbx_seq_one_letter_code
_entity_poly.pdbx_strand_id
1 'polypeptide(L)'
;MQHCILEAQLQAERAATADPATTWYISDRSGLDPIVYAQLYVGEEAAGGMLASAAWKELEERMKAGIVFLCEAGVEWLVDDGTRLIPLDEADWMRVDVAFRRLLEAQGIEYTVIAKTVEDLQERVELVQRTMAAAER
;
A
#
# COMPACT_ATOMS: atom_id res chain seq x y z
N MET A 1 9.23 8.40 -13.37
CA MET A 1 7.88 8.63 -12.80
C MET A 1 7.71 7.93 -11.46
N GLN A 2 7.78 6.59 -11.38
CA GLN A 2 7.56 5.87 -10.10
C GLN A 2 8.54 6.24 -8.97
N HIS A 3 9.82 6.50 -9.29
CA HIS A 3 10.77 7.05 -8.31
C HIS A 3 10.31 8.39 -7.70
N CYS A 4 9.72 9.28 -8.50
CA CYS A 4 9.20 10.56 -8.00
C CYS A 4 7.97 10.35 -7.10
N ILE A 5 7.14 9.34 -7.40
CA ILE A 5 5.98 9.00 -6.56
C ILE A 5 6.46 8.45 -5.22
N LEU A 6 7.48 7.59 -5.20
CA LEU A 6 8.10 7.08 -3.97
C LEU A 6 8.64 8.22 -3.09
N GLU A 7 9.38 9.16 -3.68
CA GLU A 7 9.90 10.33 -2.96
C GLU A 7 8.78 11.24 -2.45
N ALA A 8 7.73 11.45 -3.26
CA ALA A 8 6.57 12.24 -2.86
C ALA A 8 5.83 11.59 -1.67
N GLN A 9 5.69 10.26 -1.68
CA GLN A 9 5.11 9.49 -0.57
C GLN A 9 5.92 9.68 0.71
N LEU A 10 7.26 9.59 0.62
CA LEU A 10 8.13 9.85 1.76
C LEU A 10 7.93 11.26 2.33
N GLN A 11 7.86 12.27 1.48
CA GLN A 11 7.62 13.64 1.95
C GLN A 11 6.24 13.79 2.60
N ALA A 12 5.21 13.12 2.07
CA ALA A 12 3.87 13.15 2.65
C ALA A 12 3.84 12.52 4.05
N GLU A 13 4.47 11.35 4.25
CA GLU A 13 4.51 10.68 5.56
C GLU A 13 5.37 11.45 6.58
N ARG A 14 6.47 12.08 6.14
CA ARG A 14 7.26 12.97 6.99
C ARG A 14 6.47 14.20 7.40
N ALA A 15 5.72 14.82 6.49
CA ALA A 15 4.86 15.96 6.80
C ALA A 15 3.73 15.59 7.76
N ALA A 16 3.12 14.41 7.59
CA ALA A 16 2.09 13.89 8.48
C ALA A 16 2.60 13.65 9.92
N THR A 17 3.90 13.46 10.10
CA THR A 17 4.56 13.22 11.40
C THR A 17 5.42 14.39 11.86
N ALA A 18 5.32 15.56 11.20
CA ALA A 18 6.15 16.72 11.53
C ALA A 18 5.72 17.41 12.83
N ASP A 19 4.44 17.32 13.21
CA ASP A 19 3.94 17.80 14.49
C ASP A 19 4.15 16.71 15.57
N PRO A 20 4.94 16.98 16.63
CA PRO A 20 5.15 16.04 17.73
C PRO A 20 3.87 15.62 18.47
N ALA A 21 2.77 16.38 18.35
CA ALA A 21 1.47 16.02 18.92
C ALA A 21 0.72 14.98 18.07
N THR A 22 1.12 14.76 16.80
CA THR A 22 0.51 13.76 15.93
C THR A 22 1.05 12.39 16.28
N THR A 23 0.18 11.52 16.81
CA THR A 23 0.56 10.18 17.26
C THR A 23 0.34 9.09 16.21
N TRP A 24 -0.49 9.36 15.19
CA TRP A 24 -0.76 8.44 14.08
C TRP A 24 -1.33 9.19 12.87
N TYR A 25 -1.29 8.55 11.71
CA TYR A 25 -1.87 9.05 10.46
C TYR A 25 -2.41 7.88 9.62
N ILE A 26 -3.23 8.19 8.61
CA ILE A 26 -3.68 7.24 7.60
C ILE A 26 -2.93 7.54 6.31
N SER A 27 -2.34 6.52 5.71
CA SER A 27 -1.75 6.61 4.38
C SER A 27 -2.65 5.92 3.36
N ASP A 28 -3.24 6.70 2.44
CA ASP A 28 -3.88 6.15 1.26
C ASP A 28 -2.81 5.89 0.19
N ARG A 29 -2.58 4.61 -0.09
CA ARG A 29 -1.36 4.06 -0.72
C ARG A 29 -0.11 4.21 0.14
N SER A 30 0.88 3.39 -0.16
CA SER A 30 2.10 3.24 0.62
C SER A 30 3.35 3.45 -0.26
N GLY A 31 4.52 3.46 0.37
CA GLY A 31 5.79 3.41 -0.35
C GLY A 31 5.95 2.19 -1.27
N LEU A 32 5.22 1.12 -1.01
CA LEU A 32 5.31 -0.13 -1.75
C LEU A 32 4.60 -0.04 -3.11
N ASP A 33 3.52 0.74 -3.22
CA ASP A 33 2.72 0.92 -4.43
C ASP A 33 3.55 1.27 -5.66
N PRO A 34 4.35 2.37 -5.69
CA PRO A 34 5.11 2.73 -6.88
C PRO A 34 6.19 1.68 -7.25
N ILE A 35 6.64 0.86 -6.29
CA ILE A 35 7.58 -0.24 -6.55
C ILE A 35 6.87 -1.40 -7.25
N VAL A 36 5.68 -1.80 -6.79
CA VAL A 36 4.86 -2.81 -7.49
C VAL A 36 4.54 -2.36 -8.91
N TYR A 37 4.15 -1.10 -9.10
CA TYR A 37 3.89 -0.56 -10.43
C TYR A 37 5.15 -0.55 -11.30
N ALA A 38 6.32 -0.19 -10.75
CA ALA A 38 7.57 -0.26 -11.50
C ALA A 38 7.90 -1.71 -11.91
N GLN A 39 7.72 -2.67 -11.01
CA GLN A 39 7.96 -4.09 -11.28
C GLN A 39 7.08 -4.62 -12.41
N LEU A 40 5.78 -4.31 -12.37
CA LEU A 40 4.79 -4.83 -13.31
C LEU A 40 4.89 -4.21 -14.71
N TYR A 41 5.18 -2.90 -14.78
CA TYR A 41 5.05 -2.14 -16.02
C TYR A 41 6.37 -1.67 -16.63
N VAL A 42 7.47 -1.72 -15.88
CA VAL A 42 8.81 -1.35 -16.35
C VAL A 42 9.75 -2.55 -16.29
N GLY A 43 9.78 -3.26 -15.17
CA GLY A 43 10.54 -4.49 -14.98
C GLY A 43 11.25 -4.58 -13.63
N GLU A 44 11.76 -5.77 -13.33
CA GLU A 44 12.43 -6.10 -12.06
C GLU A 44 13.62 -5.19 -11.74
N GLU A 45 14.41 -4.81 -12.74
CA GLU A 45 15.56 -3.91 -12.54
C GLU A 45 15.13 -2.53 -12.01
N ALA A 46 14.02 -2.00 -12.54
CA ALA A 46 13.48 -0.71 -12.13
C ALA A 46 12.97 -0.76 -10.69
N ALA A 47 12.29 -1.85 -10.31
CA ALA A 47 11.87 -2.08 -8.92
C ALA A 47 13.07 -2.29 -7.98
N GLY A 48 14.08 -3.04 -8.41
CA GLY A 48 15.31 -3.27 -7.64
C GLY A 48 16.06 -1.98 -7.30
N GLY A 49 16.15 -1.04 -8.24
CA GLY A 49 16.71 0.29 -8.00
C GLY A 49 15.94 1.08 -6.93
N MET A 50 14.61 0.98 -6.94
CA MET A 50 13.75 1.64 -5.94
C MET A 50 13.88 0.99 -4.55
N LEU A 51 13.93 -0.34 -4.49
CA LEU A 51 14.14 -1.10 -3.25
C LEU A 51 15.51 -0.82 -2.62
N ALA A 52 16.52 -0.46 -3.41
CA ALA A 52 17.83 -0.06 -2.90
C ALA A 52 17.87 1.39 -2.38
N SER A 53 16.85 2.21 -2.66
CA SER A 53 16.85 3.64 -2.36
C SER A 53 16.72 3.94 -0.86
N ALA A 54 17.25 5.08 -0.44
CA ALA A 54 17.09 5.56 0.94
C ALA A 54 15.62 5.88 1.26
N ALA A 55 14.85 6.35 0.27
CA ALA A 55 13.44 6.64 0.44
C ALA A 55 12.64 5.37 0.77
N TRP A 56 12.90 4.27 0.05
CA TRP A 56 12.25 2.99 0.37
C TRP A 56 12.60 2.51 1.77
N LYS A 57 13.88 2.56 2.18
CA LYS A 57 14.28 2.08 3.53
C LYS A 57 13.50 2.74 4.66
N GLU A 58 13.30 4.06 4.58
CA GLU A 58 12.51 4.76 5.61
C GLU A 58 11.03 4.41 5.52
N LEU A 59 10.46 4.33 4.31
CA LEU A 59 9.06 3.93 4.12
C LEU A 59 8.81 2.49 4.57
N GLU A 60 9.74 1.58 4.32
CA GLU A 60 9.70 0.19 4.76
C GLU A 60 9.66 0.09 6.29
N GLU A 61 10.53 0.83 6.99
CA GLU A 61 10.55 0.89 8.45
C GLU A 61 9.21 1.41 9.00
N ARG A 62 8.64 2.46 8.38
CA ARG A 62 7.33 3.01 8.75
C ARG A 62 6.21 2.01 8.52
N MET A 63 6.20 1.31 7.40
CA MET A 63 5.20 0.27 7.10
C MET A 63 5.29 -0.89 8.08
N LYS A 64 6.52 -1.33 8.42
CA LYS A 64 6.75 -2.39 9.43
C LYS A 64 6.31 -2.01 10.83
N ALA A 65 6.36 -0.72 11.18
CA ALA A 65 5.88 -0.20 12.45
C ALA A 65 4.37 0.12 12.44
N GLY A 66 3.74 0.13 11.27
CA GLY A 66 2.34 0.49 11.07
C GLY A 66 1.39 -0.71 10.98
N ILE A 67 0.12 -0.41 10.71
CA ILE A 67 -0.89 -1.41 10.39
C ILE A 67 -1.17 -1.31 8.89
N VAL A 68 -0.92 -2.39 8.15
CA VAL A 68 -1.10 -2.43 6.70
C VAL A 68 -2.35 -3.23 6.36
N PHE A 69 -3.21 -2.65 5.52
CA PHE A 69 -4.35 -3.32 4.92
C PHE A 69 -4.16 -3.46 3.41
N LEU A 70 -4.40 -4.65 2.89
CA LEU A 70 -4.45 -4.92 1.45
C LEU A 70 -5.90 -5.23 1.07
N CYS A 71 -6.52 -4.38 0.26
CA CYS A 71 -7.82 -4.68 -0.34
C CYS A 71 -7.60 -5.71 -1.46
N GLU A 72 -8.28 -6.85 -1.36
CA GLU A 72 -8.21 -7.91 -2.38
C GLU A 72 -8.70 -7.37 -3.74
N ALA A 73 -8.01 -7.76 -4.81
CA ALA A 73 -8.37 -7.35 -6.17
C ALA A 73 -9.71 -7.94 -6.64
N GLY A 74 -10.30 -7.31 -7.67
CA GLY A 74 -11.58 -7.73 -8.23
C GLY A 74 -12.79 -7.22 -7.45
N VAL A 75 -12.63 -6.08 -6.78
CA VAL A 75 -13.71 -5.38 -6.07
C VAL A 75 -14.55 -4.54 -7.02
N GLU A 76 -15.86 -4.78 -7.06
CA GLU A 76 -16.79 -4.05 -7.94
C GLU A 76 -17.00 -2.58 -7.55
N TRP A 77 -16.66 -2.22 -6.30
CA TRP A 77 -16.79 -0.85 -5.79
C TRP A 77 -15.63 0.08 -6.20
N LEU A 78 -14.65 -0.42 -6.96
CA LEU A 78 -13.49 0.35 -7.38
C LEU A 78 -13.75 1.02 -8.72
N VAL A 79 -14.25 2.26 -8.66
CA VAL A 79 -14.56 3.08 -9.84
C VAL A 79 -13.31 3.77 -10.36
N ASP A 80 -13.13 3.79 -11.69
CA ASP A 80 -12.09 4.59 -12.36
C ASP A 80 -12.29 6.08 -12.07
N ASP A 81 -11.32 6.67 -11.37
CA ASP A 81 -11.27 8.09 -11.05
C ASP A 81 -10.29 8.86 -11.95
N GLY A 82 -9.81 8.25 -13.03
CA GLY A 82 -8.85 8.81 -13.98
C GLY A 82 -7.43 8.93 -13.43
N THR A 83 -7.19 8.49 -12.20
CA THR A 83 -5.87 8.56 -11.52
C THR A 83 -5.31 7.17 -11.24
N ARG A 84 -6.19 6.17 -11.12
CA ARG A 84 -5.84 4.76 -10.94
C ARG A 84 -5.57 4.08 -12.28
N LEU A 85 -4.50 3.29 -12.33
CA LEU A 85 -4.33 2.33 -13.40
C LEU A 85 -5.29 1.17 -13.12
N ILE A 86 -6.45 1.18 -13.78
CA ILE A 86 -7.48 0.16 -13.65
C ILE A 86 -7.06 -1.04 -14.53
N PRO A 87 -6.86 -2.23 -13.94
CA PRO A 87 -6.63 -3.46 -14.69
C PRO A 87 -7.73 -3.73 -15.72
N LEU A 88 -7.34 -4.22 -16.90
CA LEU A 88 -8.25 -4.39 -18.05
C LEU A 88 -9.22 -5.56 -17.86
N ASP A 89 -8.79 -6.58 -17.13
CA ASP A 89 -9.55 -7.79 -16.86
C ASP A 89 -9.22 -8.37 -15.47
N GLU A 90 -9.93 -9.45 -15.11
CA GLU A 90 -9.72 -10.17 -13.86
C GLU A 90 -8.30 -10.73 -13.72
N ALA A 91 -7.66 -11.13 -14.82
CA ALA A 91 -6.31 -11.68 -14.80
C ALA A 91 -5.27 -10.61 -14.47
N ASP A 92 -5.42 -9.40 -15.02
CA ASP A 92 -4.58 -8.25 -14.68
C ASP A 92 -4.80 -7.81 -13.22
N TRP A 93 -6.05 -7.84 -12.75
CA TRP A 93 -6.37 -7.59 -11.33
C TRP A 93 -5.65 -8.56 -10.41
N MET A 94 -5.71 -9.86 -10.71
CA MET A 94 -5.02 -10.89 -9.93
C MET A 94 -3.51 -10.77 -10.02
N ARG A 95 -2.97 -10.37 -11.18
CA ARG A 95 -1.54 -10.13 -11.36
C ARG A 95 -1.04 -9.02 -10.44
N VAL A 96 -1.81 -7.94 -10.28
CA VAL A 96 -1.50 -6.85 -9.36
C VAL A 96 -1.55 -7.32 -7.91
N ASP A 97 -2.64 -7.98 -7.49
CA ASP A 97 -2.79 -8.51 -6.12
C ASP A 97 -1.66 -9.46 -5.74
N VAL A 98 -1.30 -10.40 -6.63
CA VAL A 98 -0.18 -11.32 -6.41
C VAL A 98 1.15 -10.58 -6.26
N ALA A 99 1.38 -9.51 -7.03
CA ALA A 99 2.61 -8.74 -6.93
C ALA A 99 2.70 -7.98 -5.59
N PHE A 100 1.60 -7.38 -5.13
CA PHE A 100 1.53 -6.75 -3.81
C PHE A 100 1.83 -7.75 -2.68
N ARG A 101 1.15 -8.91 -2.66
CA ARG A 101 1.36 -9.94 -1.63
C ARG A 101 2.80 -10.43 -1.60
N ARG A 102 3.37 -10.77 -2.76
CA ARG A 102 4.75 -11.23 -2.86
C ARG A 102 5.75 -10.20 -2.36
N LEU A 103 5.55 -8.92 -2.69
CA LEU A 103 6.47 -7.88 -2.26
C LEU A 103 6.31 -7.60 -0.76
N LEU A 104 5.10 -7.54 -0.23
CA LEU A 104 4.86 -7.42 1.22
C LEU A 104 5.54 -8.56 1.99
N GLU A 105 5.36 -9.81 1.54
CA GLU A 105 6.00 -10.99 2.13
C GLU A 105 7.52 -10.94 2.01
N ALA A 106 8.06 -10.59 0.83
CA ALA A 106 9.50 -10.51 0.60
C ALA A 106 10.18 -9.43 1.45
N GLN A 107 9.48 -8.34 1.76
CA GLN A 107 9.99 -7.28 2.62
C GLN A 107 9.71 -7.55 4.12
N GLY A 108 8.97 -8.61 4.45
CA GLY A 108 8.61 -8.93 5.83
C GLY A 108 7.68 -7.89 6.45
N ILE A 109 6.77 -7.33 5.65
CA ILE A 109 5.74 -6.39 6.10
C ILE A 109 4.48 -7.19 6.41
N GLU A 110 4.02 -7.14 7.66
CA GLU A 110 2.77 -7.78 8.06
C GLU A 110 1.57 -7.00 7.52
N TYR A 111 0.56 -7.70 7.01
CA TYR A 111 -0.63 -7.08 6.43
C TYR A 111 -1.89 -7.91 6.68
N THR A 112 -3.03 -7.23 6.74
CA THR A 112 -4.37 -7.85 6.79
C THR A 112 -5.07 -7.66 5.45
N VAL A 113 -5.67 -8.74 4.93
CA VAL A 113 -6.43 -8.68 3.69
C VAL A 113 -7.87 -8.29 3.99
N ILE A 114 -8.37 -7.25 3.31
CA ILE A 114 -9.80 -6.96 3.24
C ILE A 114 -10.35 -7.70 2.04
N ALA A 115 -11.12 -8.76 2.29
CA ALA A 115 -11.66 -9.61 1.23
C ALA A 115 -12.62 -8.84 0.32
N LYS A 116 -12.60 -9.17 -0.98
CA LYS A 116 -13.42 -8.48 -1.99
C LYS A 116 -14.92 -8.64 -1.77
N THR A 117 -15.31 -9.69 -1.05
CA THR A 117 -16.70 -9.99 -0.66
C THR A 117 -17.23 -9.09 0.46
N VAL A 118 -16.37 -8.31 1.12
CA VAL A 118 -16.77 -7.33 2.14
C VAL A 118 -17.18 -6.04 1.43
N GLU A 119 -18.40 -6.05 0.87
CA GLU A 119 -18.95 -4.94 0.08
C GLU A 119 -19.45 -3.78 0.94
N ASP A 120 -19.92 -4.06 2.15
CA ASP A 120 -20.43 -3.06 3.08
C ASP A 120 -19.30 -2.17 3.63
N LEU A 121 -19.48 -0.84 3.49
CA LEU A 121 -18.49 0.14 3.92
C LEU A 121 -18.31 0.12 5.44
N GLN A 122 -19.39 -0.04 6.19
CA GLN A 122 -19.36 -0.02 7.65
C GLN A 122 -18.61 -1.24 8.18
N GLU A 123 -18.78 -2.41 7.57
CA GLU A 123 -18.04 -3.63 7.90
C GLU A 123 -16.52 -3.45 7.70
N ARG A 124 -16.09 -2.78 6.61
CA ARG A 124 -14.67 -2.46 6.40
C ARG A 124 -14.13 -1.50 7.46
N VAL A 125 -14.90 -0.47 7.83
CA VAL A 125 -14.52 0.47 8.89
C VAL A 125 -14.38 -0.25 10.24
N GLU A 126 -15.31 -1.13 10.58
CA GLU A 126 -15.28 -1.91 11.81
C GLU A 126 -14.08 -2.86 11.87
N LEU A 127 -13.71 -3.46 10.74
CA LEU A 127 -12.49 -4.27 10.64
C LEU A 127 -11.25 -3.43 11.00
N VAL A 128 -11.09 -2.26 10.38
CA VAL A 128 -9.95 -1.37 10.63
C VAL A 128 -9.91 -0.92 12.10
N GLN A 129 -11.04 -0.47 12.64
CA GLN A 129 -11.13 -0.03 14.03
C GLN A 129 -10.77 -1.13 15.03
N ARG A 130 -11.21 -2.38 14.78
CA ARG A 130 -10.88 -3.52 15.64
C ARG A 130 -9.39 -3.84 15.63
N THR A 131 -8.75 -3.80 14.46
CA THR A 131 -7.30 -4.04 14.34
C THR A 131 -6.51 -2.94 15.05
N MET A 132 -6.90 -1.67 14.89
CA MET A 132 -6.25 -0.56 15.60
C MET A 132 -6.35 -0.74 17.13
N ALA A 133 -7.54 -1.04 17.64
CA ALA A 133 -7.75 -1.26 19.08
C ALA A 133 -7.02 -2.50 19.65
N ALA A 134 -6.62 -3.44 18.79
CA ALA A 134 -5.80 -4.59 19.18
C ALA A 134 -4.30 -4.26 19.22
N ALA A 135 -3.83 -3.36 18.36
CA ALA A 135 -2.44 -2.92 18.29
C ALA A 135 -2.03 -1.93 19.40
N GLU A 136 -3.00 -1.26 20.04
CA GLU A 136 -2.76 -0.34 21.16
C GLU A 136 -2.55 -1.05 22.53
N ARG A 137 -2.61 -2.39 22.59
CA ARG A 137 -2.46 -3.18 23.82
C ARG A 137 -1.08 -3.79 23.95
#